data_AF-A0A1G6TWK9-F1
#
_entry.id   AF-A0A1G6TWK9-F1
#
_cell.length_a   1.000
_cell.length_b   1.000
_cell.length_c   1.000
_cell.angle_alpha   90.00
_cell.angle_beta   90.00
_cell.angle_gamma   90.00
#
_symmetry.space_group_name_H-M   'P 1'
#
loop_
_entity.id
_entity.type
_entity.pdbx_description
1 polymer ?
#
loop_
_entity_poly.entity_id
_entity_poly.type
_entity_poly.pdbx_seq_one_letter_code
_entity_poly.pdbx_strand_id
1 'polypeptide(L)'
;MNPTLKLAASVCLSLSFSVSAHAETVWFEIAEIETERNQSFLVPLSDPEHIAQARAIIANGGRPGEDIPGILLAKIGAGGDGFNRDVRDPDQRLWRWHIESVDGFGGFAIELCDGWPGFVEENPKAFIQNTGGQICFWGYTVKSELPGAPPFEIAEGLDGAWYDPERTGQGVYIDVLEEQGKLAFAWFTWSQGAPGAARAAEHLWFSGLTDIDGDEAAGTVYQTTGGSFSGLQQSLDTRGAGVTTFVFKDCNTATMSYRFSTGEQGEIPLVRAVPLKGCMR
;
A
#
# COMPACT_ATOMS: atom_id res chain seq x y z
N MET A 1 -12.38 78.18 -23.36
CA MET A 1 -12.31 77.85 -21.93
C MET A 1 -12.69 76.39 -21.77
N ASN A 2 -11.75 75.59 -21.25
CA ASN A 2 -11.69 74.12 -20.96
C ASN A 2 -12.80 73.17 -21.41
N PRO A 3 -12.37 71.96 -21.82
CA PRO A 3 -12.91 70.76 -21.19
C PRO A 3 -11.82 69.85 -20.59
N THR A 4 -12.28 69.20 -19.53
CA THR A 4 -11.64 68.36 -18.52
C THR A 4 -10.98 67.10 -19.09
N LEU A 5 -9.72 66.83 -18.69
CA LEU A 5 -9.03 65.56 -18.95
C LEU A 5 -9.36 64.57 -17.81
N LYS A 6 -9.96 63.41 -18.12
CA LYS A 6 -10.13 62.30 -17.17
C LYS A 6 -9.00 61.29 -17.38
N LEU A 7 -8.20 61.06 -16.34
CA LEU A 7 -7.24 59.96 -16.26
C LEU A 7 -7.99 58.69 -15.82
N ALA A 8 -7.92 57.61 -16.60
CA ALA A 8 -8.34 56.28 -16.17
C ALA A 8 -7.12 55.50 -15.70
N ALA A 9 -7.09 55.12 -14.42
CA ALA A 9 -6.05 54.26 -13.85
C ALA A 9 -6.40 52.79 -14.14
N SER A 10 -5.53 52.10 -14.88
CA SER A 10 -5.64 50.66 -15.11
C SER A 10 -5.08 49.91 -13.90
N VAL A 11 -5.95 49.25 -13.14
CA VAL A 11 -5.55 48.34 -12.05
C VAL A 11 -5.18 47.00 -12.69
N CYS A 12 -3.90 46.65 -12.66
CA CYS A 12 -3.40 45.35 -13.09
C CYS A 12 -3.52 44.38 -11.91
N LEU A 13 -4.53 43.52 -11.93
CA LEU A 13 -4.74 42.49 -10.91
C LEU A 13 -3.81 41.30 -11.22
N SER A 14 -2.73 41.15 -10.46
CA SER A 14 -1.86 39.97 -10.54
C SER A 14 -2.56 38.79 -9.86
N LEU A 15 -3.04 37.82 -10.64
CA LEU A 15 -3.45 36.52 -10.11
C LEU A 15 -2.21 35.73 -9.67
N SER A 16 -2.04 35.60 -8.36
CA SER A 16 -1.10 34.65 -7.78
C SER A 16 -1.68 33.25 -7.90
N PHE A 17 -1.10 32.40 -8.75
CA PHE A 17 -1.38 30.97 -8.74
C PHE A 17 -0.67 30.36 -7.54
N SER A 18 -1.43 30.03 -6.49
CA SER A 18 -0.94 29.20 -5.39
C SER A 18 -0.79 27.77 -5.91
N VAL A 19 0.44 27.38 -6.23
CA VAL A 19 0.79 25.96 -6.36
C VAL A 19 0.72 25.38 -4.95
N SER A 20 -0.28 24.53 -4.68
CA SER A 20 -0.28 23.70 -3.47
C SER A 20 0.94 22.78 -3.57
N ALA A 21 2.00 23.08 -2.82
CA ALA A 21 3.04 22.10 -2.55
C ALA A 21 2.37 20.96 -1.77
N HIS A 22 2.36 19.75 -2.34
CA HIS A 22 2.09 18.56 -1.54
C HIS A 22 3.15 18.51 -0.43
N ALA A 23 2.73 18.39 0.82
CA ALA A 23 3.66 18.21 1.92
C ALA A 23 4.43 16.90 1.67
N GLU A 24 5.76 16.99 1.67
CA GLU A 24 6.65 15.86 1.48
C GLU A 24 6.45 14.85 2.61
N THR A 25 6.21 13.59 2.28
CA THR A 25 6.12 12.52 3.28
C THR A 25 7.53 12.12 3.72
N VAL A 26 7.79 12.20 5.02
CA VAL A 26 9.06 11.82 5.64
C VAL A 26 8.84 10.58 6.48
N TRP A 27 9.77 9.63 6.41
CA TRP A 27 9.66 8.34 7.08
C TRP A 27 10.54 8.29 8.32
N PHE A 28 9.98 7.74 9.39
CA PHE A 28 10.66 7.61 10.68
C PHE A 28 10.60 6.17 11.18
N GLU A 29 11.69 5.75 11.80
CA GLU A 29 11.73 4.53 12.60
C GLU A 29 11.20 4.84 14.00
N ILE A 30 10.16 4.10 14.40
CA ILE A 30 9.71 4.02 15.78
C ILE A 30 10.25 2.73 16.38
N ALA A 31 10.95 2.83 17.51
CA ALA A 31 11.49 1.67 18.19
C ALA A 31 11.59 1.90 19.69
N GLU A 32 11.97 0.84 20.40
CA GLU A 32 11.99 0.83 21.86
C GLU A 32 12.91 1.90 22.45
N ILE A 33 12.41 2.62 23.46
CA ILE A 33 13.17 3.62 24.21
C ILE A 33 14.38 2.95 24.86
N GLU A 34 14.12 1.87 25.60
CA GLU A 34 15.09 0.94 26.17
C GLU A 34 14.94 -0.40 25.45
N THR A 35 16.03 -0.97 24.95
CA THR A 35 15.96 -2.15 24.08
C THR A 35 15.67 -3.42 24.89
N GLU A 36 14.48 -4.00 24.73
CA GLU A 36 14.07 -5.27 25.33
C GLU A 36 13.81 -6.36 24.26
N ARG A 37 13.02 -6.05 23.23
CA ARG A 37 12.61 -6.99 22.16
C ARG A 37 13.39 -6.77 20.86
N ASN A 38 14.05 -5.63 20.74
CA ASN A 38 14.71 -5.14 19.54
C ASN A 38 13.77 -5.03 18.34
N GLN A 39 12.51 -4.65 18.57
CA GLN A 39 11.51 -4.47 17.51
C GLN A 39 11.36 -3.00 17.13
N SER A 40 10.99 -2.77 15.88
CA SER A 40 10.71 -1.46 15.32
C SER A 40 9.54 -1.51 14.33
N PHE A 41 9.04 -0.35 13.96
CA PHE A 41 8.08 -0.18 12.88
C PHE A 41 8.29 1.18 12.21
N LEU A 42 7.77 1.34 11.00
CA LEU A 42 7.95 2.57 10.22
C LEU A 42 6.67 3.41 10.24
N VAL A 43 6.86 4.72 10.28
CA VAL A 43 5.77 5.69 10.28
C VAL A 43 6.02 6.76 9.22
N PRO A 44 5.09 6.94 8.26
CA PRO A 44 5.09 8.09 7.38
C PRO A 44 4.45 9.30 8.06
N LEU A 45 5.12 10.45 8.02
CA LEU A 45 4.60 11.73 8.51
C LEU A 45 4.56 12.74 7.37
N SER A 46 3.44 13.46 7.23
CA SER A 46 3.29 14.56 6.26
C SER A 46 2.88 15.88 6.90
N ASP A 47 2.49 15.86 8.18
CA ASP A 47 2.22 17.08 8.95
C ASP A 47 3.56 17.70 9.40
N PRO A 48 3.86 18.97 9.03
CA PRO A 48 5.09 19.64 9.43
C PRO A 48 5.31 19.70 10.95
N GLU A 49 4.25 19.78 11.75
CA GLU A 49 4.35 19.79 13.22
C GLU A 49 4.76 18.42 13.74
N HIS A 50 4.19 17.33 13.20
CA HIS A 50 4.60 15.96 13.55
C HIS A 50 6.05 15.69 13.14
N ILE A 51 6.47 16.14 11.95
CA ILE A 51 7.85 16.02 11.47
C ILE A 51 8.82 16.78 12.38
N ALA A 52 8.47 18.01 12.78
CA ALA A 52 9.28 18.82 13.69
C ALA A 52 9.42 18.15 15.07
N GLN A 53 8.33 17.60 15.61
CA GLN A 53 8.35 16.87 16.88
C GLN A 53 9.20 15.61 16.80
N ALA A 54 9.07 14.81 15.73
CA ALA A 54 9.89 13.62 15.51
C ALA A 54 11.38 13.94 15.47
N ARG A 55 11.77 15.02 14.77
CA ARG A 55 13.16 15.51 14.72
C ARG A 55 13.64 16.04 16.07
N ALA A 56 12.77 16.68 16.86
CA ALA A 56 13.10 17.11 18.22
C ALA A 56 13.37 15.92 19.16
N ILE A 57 12.58 14.84 19.06
CA ILE A 57 12.81 13.59 19.80
C ILE A 57 14.17 12.99 19.42
N ILE A 58 14.51 12.93 18.13
CA ILE A 58 15.80 12.43 17.64
C ILE A 58 16.95 13.30 18.19
N ALA A 59 16.81 14.63 18.14
CA ALA A 59 17.80 15.55 18.67
C ALA A 59 18.02 15.39 20.19
N ASN A 60 17.01 14.92 20.91
CA ASN A 60 17.10 14.53 22.32
C ASN A 60 17.57 13.07 22.55
N GLY A 61 18.16 12.44 21.53
CA GLY A 61 18.70 11.08 21.61
C GLY A 61 17.63 9.98 21.64
N GLY A 62 16.43 10.25 21.12
CA GLY A 62 15.34 9.28 21.12
C GLY A 62 14.82 8.99 22.53
N ARG A 63 14.79 10.01 23.39
CA ARG A 63 14.31 9.96 24.78
C ARG A 63 13.20 11.00 24.97
N PRO A 64 11.92 10.61 25.02
CA PRO A 64 10.86 11.54 25.37
C PRO A 64 10.96 12.01 26.82
N GLY A 65 10.35 13.16 27.12
CA GLY A 65 10.31 13.76 28.45
C GLY A 65 9.14 14.73 28.58
N GLU A 66 9.03 15.43 29.72
CA GLU A 66 7.90 16.36 29.97
C GLU A 66 7.75 17.42 28.88
N ASP A 67 8.86 17.99 28.40
CA ASP A 67 8.87 19.04 27.38
C ASP A 67 8.94 18.51 25.93
N ILE A 68 9.17 17.20 25.76
CA ILE A 68 9.29 16.54 24.45
C ILE A 68 8.46 15.25 24.49
N PRO A 69 7.12 15.35 24.32
CA PRO A 69 6.28 14.17 24.23
C PRO A 69 6.72 13.30 23.06
N GLY A 70 6.73 11.98 23.23
CA GLY A 70 7.21 11.08 22.18
C GLY A 70 6.54 9.72 22.14
N ILE A 71 5.42 9.54 22.84
CA ILE A 71 4.52 8.41 22.59
C ILE A 71 3.77 8.72 21.30
N LEU A 72 3.98 7.91 20.26
CA LEU A 72 3.24 8.06 19.02
C LEU A 72 1.75 7.76 19.26
N LEU A 73 0.87 8.68 18.89
CA LEU A 73 -0.57 8.46 18.85
C LEU A 73 -0.98 8.28 17.39
N ALA A 74 -1.40 7.07 17.02
CA ALA A 74 -1.73 6.74 15.66
C ALA A 74 -2.88 5.72 15.59
N LYS A 75 -3.52 5.65 14.42
CA LYS A 75 -4.44 4.58 14.07
C LYS A 75 -3.78 3.59 13.14
N ILE A 76 -4.10 2.32 13.33
CA ILE A 76 -3.65 1.22 12.50
C ILE A 76 -4.81 0.51 11.81
N GLY A 77 -4.51 -0.01 10.63
CA GLY A 77 -5.39 -0.87 9.84
C GLY A 77 -4.85 -2.29 9.78
N ALA A 78 -5.72 -3.26 9.49
CA ALA A 78 -5.32 -4.65 9.28
C ALA A 78 -4.75 -4.84 7.86
N GLY A 79 -3.79 -5.76 7.72
CA GLY A 79 -3.05 -6.00 6.48
C GLY A 79 -1.84 -5.09 6.35
N GLY A 80 -0.75 -5.60 5.76
CA GLY A 80 0.44 -4.80 5.47
C GLY A 80 0.20 -3.79 4.35
N ASP A 81 0.91 -2.67 4.37
CA ASP A 81 0.88 -1.65 3.30
C ASP A 81 2.07 -1.77 2.34
N GLY A 82 2.91 -2.80 2.50
CA GLY A 82 4.15 -2.98 1.74
C GLY A 82 5.28 -2.05 2.18
N PHE A 83 5.10 -1.24 3.22
CA PHE A 83 6.12 -0.32 3.75
C PHE A 83 6.45 -0.57 5.22
N ASN A 84 5.45 -0.75 6.07
CA ASN A 84 5.62 -0.93 7.50
C ASN A 84 6.32 -2.26 7.80
N ARG A 85 7.49 -2.18 8.44
CA ARG A 85 8.37 -3.32 8.71
C ARG A 85 9.22 -3.12 9.93
N ASP A 86 9.77 -4.21 10.43
CA ASP A 86 10.80 -4.17 11.46
C ASP A 86 12.18 -3.96 10.84
N VAL A 87 12.65 -2.71 10.76
CA VAL A 87 13.96 -2.39 10.18
C VAL A 87 15.15 -2.85 11.04
N ARG A 88 14.89 -3.35 12.25
CA ARG A 88 15.91 -3.95 13.14
C ARG A 88 16.00 -5.45 13.01
N ASP A 89 15.01 -6.08 12.38
CA ASP A 89 15.07 -7.48 11.97
C ASP A 89 16.04 -7.60 10.77
N PRO A 90 16.98 -8.56 10.77
CA PRO A 90 17.90 -8.75 9.63
C PRO A 90 17.20 -8.97 8.30
N ASP A 91 16.01 -9.58 8.31
CA ASP A 91 15.20 -9.84 7.12
C ASP A 91 14.24 -8.68 6.82
N GLN A 92 14.24 -7.62 7.63
CA GLN A 92 13.34 -6.47 7.53
C GLN A 92 11.88 -6.86 7.36
N ARG A 93 11.43 -7.83 8.16
CA ARG A 93 10.10 -8.43 8.09
C ARG A 93 8.98 -7.40 8.10
N LEU A 94 8.09 -7.49 7.11
CA LEU A 94 6.88 -6.67 7.01
C LEU A 94 5.90 -6.99 8.14
N TRP A 95 5.19 -5.96 8.59
CA TRP A 95 4.08 -6.11 9.54
C TRP A 95 2.76 -6.34 8.80
N ARG A 96 1.88 -7.21 9.32
CA ARG A 96 0.54 -7.47 8.75
C ARG A 96 -0.50 -6.45 9.24
N TRP A 97 -0.04 -5.25 9.54
CA TRP A 97 -0.80 -4.08 9.92
C TRP A 97 -0.01 -2.84 9.50
N HIS A 98 -0.70 -1.73 9.29
CA HIS A 98 -0.09 -0.49 8.80
C HIS A 98 -0.62 0.73 9.54
N ILE A 99 0.07 1.85 9.40
CA ILE A 99 -0.36 3.15 9.94
C ILE A 99 -1.40 3.75 9.00
N GLU A 100 -2.62 3.94 9.50
CA GLU A 100 -3.69 4.63 8.75
C GLU A 100 -3.62 6.15 8.88
N SER A 101 -3.28 6.63 10.08
CA SER A 101 -3.18 8.05 10.39
C SER A 101 -2.38 8.29 11.67
N VAL A 102 -1.78 9.47 11.78
CA VAL A 102 -1.05 9.91 12.98
C VAL A 102 -1.79 11.10 13.57
N ASP A 103 -2.20 10.97 14.83
CA ASP A 103 -2.85 12.03 15.60
C ASP A 103 -1.83 12.98 16.27
N GLY A 104 -0.59 12.50 16.46
CA GLY A 104 0.54 13.29 16.95
C GLY A 104 1.41 12.53 17.95
N PHE A 105 2.06 13.27 18.86
CA PHE A 105 2.90 12.71 19.92
C PHE A 105 2.41 13.17 21.30
N GLY A 106 2.19 12.22 22.19
CA GLY A 106 1.72 12.45 23.56
C GLY A 106 2.82 12.26 24.61
N GLY A 107 2.65 12.92 25.76
CA GLY A 107 3.43 12.64 26.98
C GLY A 107 2.78 11.57 27.87
N PHE A 108 1.51 11.27 27.62
CA PHE A 108 0.74 10.21 28.24
C PHE A 108 -0.35 9.75 27.26
N ALA A 109 -0.87 8.54 27.46
CA ALA A 109 -2.02 8.01 26.73
C ALA A 109 -2.86 7.12 27.67
N ILE A 110 -3.96 6.56 27.18
CA ILE A 110 -4.68 5.51 27.93
C ILE A 110 -3.96 4.18 27.74
N GLU A 111 -3.80 3.39 28.81
CA GLU A 111 -3.09 2.09 28.75
C GLU A 111 -3.70 1.09 27.77
N LEU A 112 -4.96 1.27 27.38
CA LEU A 112 -5.67 0.37 26.45
C LEU A 112 -4.99 0.25 25.07
N CYS A 113 -4.34 1.30 24.59
CA CYS A 113 -3.62 1.29 23.30
C CYS A 113 -2.12 1.00 23.44
N ASP A 114 -1.64 0.71 24.65
CA ASP A 114 -0.26 0.30 24.89
C ASP A 114 -0.01 -1.13 24.38
N GLY A 115 1.26 -1.45 24.11
CA GLY A 115 1.66 -2.71 23.52
C GLY A 115 3.01 -2.60 22.81
N TRP A 116 3.24 -3.46 21.84
CA TRP A 116 4.42 -3.46 20.98
C TRP A 116 4.06 -4.02 19.60
N PRO A 117 4.88 -3.77 18.56
CA PRO A 117 4.62 -4.24 17.19
C PRO A 117 4.29 -5.73 17.10
N GLY A 118 5.09 -6.59 17.76
CA GLY A 118 4.84 -8.02 17.82
C GLY A 118 3.52 -8.42 18.50
N PHE A 119 3.03 -7.64 19.48
CA PHE A 119 1.75 -7.93 20.12
C PHE A 119 0.57 -7.68 19.19
N VAL A 120 0.65 -6.61 18.40
CA VAL A 120 -0.34 -6.36 17.34
C VAL A 120 -0.27 -7.49 16.31
N GLU A 121 0.93 -7.88 15.92
CA GLU A 121 1.18 -8.90 14.90
C GLU A 121 0.61 -10.29 15.24
N GLU A 122 0.51 -10.64 16.52
CA GLU A 122 -0.12 -11.89 16.97
C GLU A 122 -1.59 -12.00 16.53
N ASN A 123 -2.34 -10.88 16.60
CA ASN A 123 -3.72 -10.82 16.14
C ASN A 123 -4.17 -9.37 15.85
N PRO A 124 -3.84 -8.82 14.66
CA PRO A 124 -4.13 -7.42 14.35
C PRO A 124 -5.62 -7.09 14.44
N LYS A 125 -6.48 -8.03 13.99
CA LYS A 125 -7.94 -7.87 14.03
C LYS A 125 -8.47 -7.74 15.46
N ALA A 126 -8.00 -8.58 16.37
CA ALA A 126 -8.44 -8.51 17.77
C ALA A 126 -7.93 -7.23 18.45
N PHE A 127 -6.69 -6.83 18.21
CA PHE A 127 -6.15 -5.57 18.72
C PHE A 127 -6.99 -4.39 18.24
N ILE A 128 -7.23 -4.28 16.94
CA ILE A 128 -8.03 -3.20 16.33
C ILE A 128 -9.46 -3.18 16.90
N GLN A 129 -10.10 -4.34 17.09
CA GLN A 129 -11.43 -4.41 17.69
C GLN A 129 -11.46 -3.91 19.14
N ASN A 130 -10.39 -4.16 19.90
CA ASN A 130 -10.29 -3.78 21.30
C ASN A 130 -9.94 -2.30 21.50
N THR A 131 -9.09 -1.72 20.64
CA THR A 131 -8.58 -0.36 20.79
C THR A 131 -9.24 0.66 19.84
N GLY A 132 -10.12 0.21 18.95
CA GLY A 132 -10.61 1.02 17.84
C GLY A 132 -9.52 1.36 16.81
N GLY A 133 -8.46 0.55 16.76
CA GLY A 133 -7.28 0.75 15.93
C GLY A 133 -6.26 1.73 16.52
N GLN A 134 -6.49 2.31 17.70
CA GLN A 134 -5.50 3.20 18.30
C GLN A 134 -4.28 2.43 18.80
N ILE A 135 -3.08 2.94 18.50
CA ILE A 135 -1.82 2.56 19.15
C ILE A 135 -1.26 3.74 19.94
N CYS A 136 -0.59 3.43 21.05
CA CYS A 136 0.13 4.39 21.87
C CYS A 136 1.26 3.72 22.66
N PHE A 137 2.09 2.89 22.02
CA PHE A 137 3.10 2.07 22.69
C PHE A 137 4.05 2.90 23.57
N TRP A 138 3.91 2.79 24.90
CA TRP A 138 4.58 3.66 25.87
C TRP A 138 6.09 3.43 25.89
N GLY A 139 6.52 2.20 25.57
CA GLY A 139 7.91 1.82 25.48
C GLY A 139 8.59 2.22 24.16
N TYR A 140 7.88 2.85 23.22
CA TYR A 140 8.37 3.13 21.87
C TYR A 140 8.37 4.62 21.56
N THR A 141 9.34 5.06 20.76
CA THR A 141 9.45 6.45 20.32
C THR A 141 10.23 6.56 19.01
N VAL A 142 10.30 7.76 18.44
CA VAL A 142 11.11 8.03 17.24
C VAL A 142 12.59 7.84 17.56
N LYS A 143 13.28 6.99 16.78
CA LYS A 143 14.72 6.76 16.90
C LYS A 143 15.53 7.33 15.75
N SER A 144 15.01 7.28 14.54
CA SER A 144 15.71 7.78 13.37
C SER A 144 14.75 8.28 12.29
N GLU A 145 15.26 9.16 11.43
CA GLU A 145 14.63 9.58 10.18
C GLU A 145 15.30 8.79 9.05
N LEU A 146 14.49 8.22 8.16
CA LEU A 146 14.99 7.48 7.01
C LEU A 146 15.46 8.46 5.92
N PRO A 147 16.46 8.07 5.10
CA PRO A 147 16.95 8.90 4.00
C PRO A 147 15.94 9.10 2.87
N GLY A 148 14.84 8.33 2.86
CA GLY A 148 13.76 8.38 1.90
C GLY A 148 12.68 7.36 2.25
N ALA A 149 11.69 7.19 1.37
CA ALA A 149 10.70 6.14 1.53
C ALA A 149 11.37 4.75 1.53
N PRO A 150 10.93 3.84 2.41
CA PRO A 150 11.36 2.45 2.34
C PRO A 150 10.93 1.83 1.00
N PRO A 151 11.66 0.82 0.47
CA PRO A 151 11.27 0.14 -0.75
C PRO A 151 9.90 -0.53 -0.54
N PHE A 152 8.99 -0.39 -1.49
CA PHE A 152 7.73 -1.10 -1.45
C PHE A 152 7.96 -2.61 -1.67
N GLU A 153 7.24 -3.45 -0.94
CA GLU A 153 7.30 -4.91 -1.09
C GLU A 153 5.89 -5.51 -1.13
N ILE A 154 5.74 -6.58 -1.91
CA ILE A 154 4.47 -7.34 -1.99
C ILE A 154 4.23 -8.05 -0.66
N ALA A 155 3.07 -7.77 -0.05
CA ALA A 155 2.62 -8.36 1.22
C ALA A 155 1.18 -8.90 1.10
N GLU A 156 0.74 -9.70 2.08
CA GLU A 156 -0.66 -10.20 2.18
C GLU A 156 -1.71 -9.09 2.08
N GLY A 157 -1.34 -7.87 2.47
CA GLY A 157 -2.21 -6.70 2.34
C GLY A 157 -2.56 -6.30 0.90
N LEU A 158 -2.04 -6.97 -0.14
CA LEU A 158 -2.37 -6.76 -1.57
C LEU A 158 -3.44 -7.69 -2.13
N ASP A 159 -3.95 -8.63 -1.33
CA ASP A 159 -5.00 -9.57 -1.71
C ASP A 159 -6.28 -8.91 -2.24
N GLY A 160 -6.95 -9.59 -3.15
CA GLY A 160 -8.28 -9.25 -3.62
C GLY A 160 -8.32 -8.85 -5.09
N ALA A 161 -9.36 -8.08 -5.45
CA ALA A 161 -9.67 -7.77 -6.84
C ALA A 161 -8.99 -6.48 -7.31
N TRP A 162 -8.36 -6.55 -8.47
CA TRP A 162 -7.71 -5.47 -9.18
C TRP A 162 -8.25 -5.42 -10.62
N TYR A 163 -8.44 -4.24 -11.19
CA TYR A 163 -9.07 -4.09 -12.49
C TYR A 163 -8.43 -2.99 -13.34
N ASP A 164 -8.64 -3.09 -14.65
CA ASP A 164 -8.26 -2.05 -15.61
C ASP A 164 -9.34 -0.95 -15.62
N PRO A 165 -9.04 0.28 -15.15
CA PRO A 165 -10.02 1.36 -15.11
C PRO A 165 -10.39 1.87 -16.51
N GLU A 166 -9.53 1.68 -17.52
CA GLU A 166 -9.80 2.10 -18.90
C GLU A 166 -10.57 1.03 -19.68
N ARG A 167 -10.50 -0.24 -19.25
CA ARG A 167 -11.24 -1.36 -19.83
C ARG A 167 -12.00 -2.12 -18.74
N THR A 168 -13.02 -1.48 -18.19
CA THR A 168 -13.85 -2.07 -17.14
C THR A 168 -14.42 -3.43 -17.56
N GLY A 169 -14.33 -4.43 -16.68
CA GLY A 169 -14.81 -5.80 -16.93
C GLY A 169 -13.70 -6.83 -17.15
N GLN A 170 -12.46 -6.41 -17.30
CA GLN A 170 -11.27 -7.26 -17.13
C GLN A 170 -10.51 -6.90 -15.85
N GLY A 171 -9.74 -7.85 -15.32
CA GLY A 171 -8.98 -7.65 -14.10
C GLY A 171 -8.39 -8.95 -13.55
N VAL A 172 -7.69 -8.84 -12.44
CA VAL A 172 -7.06 -9.97 -11.75
C VAL A 172 -7.57 -10.05 -10.32
N TYR A 173 -7.81 -11.27 -9.86
CA TYR A 173 -7.88 -11.56 -8.44
C TYR A 173 -6.51 -12.06 -7.99
N ILE A 174 -6.00 -11.49 -6.90
CA ILE A 174 -4.68 -11.76 -6.35
C ILE A 174 -4.81 -12.35 -4.95
N ASP A 175 -3.98 -13.34 -4.66
CA ASP A 175 -3.81 -13.98 -3.35
C ASP A 175 -2.30 -14.15 -3.09
N VAL A 176 -1.78 -13.44 -2.11
CA VAL A 176 -0.36 -13.37 -1.76
C VAL A 176 -0.07 -14.37 -0.65
N LEU A 177 0.84 -15.28 -0.94
CA LEU A 177 1.36 -16.28 -0.01
C LEU A 177 2.73 -15.80 0.47
N GLU A 178 2.74 -14.80 1.33
CA GLU A 178 3.94 -14.07 1.76
C GLU A 178 5.01 -15.01 2.36
N GLU A 179 4.61 -15.95 3.23
CA GLU A 179 5.52 -16.95 3.82
C GLU A 179 6.19 -17.86 2.77
N GLN A 180 5.61 -17.99 1.58
CA GLN A 180 6.15 -18.81 0.49
C GLN A 180 6.84 -17.96 -0.59
N GLY A 181 6.80 -16.63 -0.48
CA GLY A 181 7.27 -15.72 -1.53
C GLY A 181 6.52 -15.92 -2.85
N LYS A 182 5.21 -16.22 -2.80
CA LYS A 182 4.40 -16.47 -3.99
C LYS A 182 3.21 -15.54 -4.10
N LEU A 183 2.83 -15.20 -5.33
CA LEU A 183 1.57 -14.55 -5.64
C LEU A 183 0.77 -15.43 -6.60
N ALA A 184 -0.39 -15.89 -6.15
CA ALA A 184 -1.37 -16.59 -6.97
C ALA A 184 -2.33 -15.58 -7.61
N PHE A 185 -2.72 -15.83 -8.86
CA PHE A 185 -3.67 -14.97 -9.53
C PHE A 185 -4.68 -15.73 -10.38
N ALA A 186 -5.85 -15.13 -10.54
CA ALA A 186 -6.84 -15.46 -11.56
C ALA A 186 -7.10 -14.21 -12.40
N TRP A 187 -6.80 -14.26 -13.70
CA TRP A 187 -6.98 -13.17 -14.64
C TRP A 187 -8.23 -13.40 -15.50
N PHE A 188 -9.15 -12.45 -15.45
CA PHE A 188 -10.38 -12.42 -16.23
C PHE A 188 -10.25 -11.38 -17.33
N THR A 189 -10.46 -11.79 -18.58
CA THR A 189 -10.39 -10.90 -19.76
C THR A 189 -11.34 -11.41 -20.85
N TRP A 190 -11.18 -10.90 -22.07
CA TRP A 190 -12.02 -11.17 -23.21
C TRP A 190 -11.30 -12.00 -24.27
N SER A 191 -12.03 -12.83 -25.00
CA SER A 191 -11.51 -13.50 -26.18
C SER A 191 -11.25 -12.50 -27.31
N GLN A 192 -10.23 -12.78 -28.13
CA GLN A 192 -9.96 -11.95 -29.29
C GLN A 192 -11.18 -11.88 -30.22
N GLY A 193 -11.60 -10.67 -30.56
CA GLY A 193 -12.72 -10.42 -31.48
C GLY A 193 -14.12 -10.48 -30.86
N ALA A 194 -14.25 -10.50 -29.53
CA ALA A 194 -15.55 -10.44 -28.84
C ALA A 194 -16.34 -9.15 -29.20
N PRO A 195 -17.49 -9.23 -29.90
CA PRO A 195 -18.27 -8.07 -30.33
C PRO A 195 -19.27 -7.57 -29.26
N GLY A 196 -18.90 -7.65 -27.97
CA GLY A 196 -19.68 -7.10 -26.86
C GLY A 196 -21.11 -7.64 -26.73
N ALA A 197 -21.33 -8.92 -27.06
CA ALA A 197 -22.67 -9.49 -27.16
C ALA A 197 -22.85 -10.74 -26.29
N ALA A 198 -23.01 -10.53 -24.98
CA ALA A 198 -23.83 -11.31 -24.05
C ALA A 198 -23.72 -12.86 -24.05
N ARG A 199 -22.64 -13.45 -24.57
CA ARG A 199 -22.39 -14.90 -24.51
C ARG A 199 -21.22 -15.18 -23.58
N ALA A 200 -21.40 -16.13 -22.66
CA ALA A 200 -20.36 -16.59 -21.74
C ALA A 200 -19.06 -17.05 -22.43
N ALA A 201 -19.12 -17.39 -23.73
CA ALA A 201 -17.96 -17.76 -24.55
C ALA A 201 -17.01 -16.60 -24.90
N GLU A 202 -17.36 -15.36 -24.55
CA GLU A 202 -16.52 -14.17 -24.80
C GLU A 202 -15.54 -13.89 -23.64
N HIS A 203 -15.74 -14.47 -22.46
CA HIS A 203 -14.85 -14.30 -21.31
C HIS A 203 -13.77 -15.37 -21.31
N LEU A 204 -12.51 -14.95 -21.17
CA LEU A 204 -11.36 -15.82 -20.97
C LEU A 204 -10.84 -15.70 -19.54
N TRP A 205 -10.33 -16.83 -19.05
CA TRP A 205 -9.85 -16.99 -17.68
C TRP A 205 -8.48 -17.62 -17.77
N PHE A 206 -7.50 -16.95 -17.16
CA PHE A 206 -6.15 -17.47 -16.97
C PHE A 206 -5.84 -17.52 -15.48
N SER A 207 -4.85 -18.31 -15.11
CA SER A 207 -4.37 -18.37 -13.73
C SER A 207 -2.87 -18.62 -13.68
N GLY A 208 -2.28 -18.40 -12.52
CA GLY A 208 -0.88 -18.74 -12.31
C GLY A 208 -0.45 -18.59 -10.87
N LEU A 209 0.76 -19.06 -10.61
CA LEU A 209 1.49 -18.90 -9.37
C LEU A 209 2.85 -18.31 -9.75
N THR A 210 3.17 -17.17 -9.17
CA THR A 210 4.35 -16.36 -9.50
C THR A 210 5.32 -16.33 -8.32
N ASP A 211 6.59 -16.08 -8.61
CA ASP A 211 7.64 -15.81 -7.62
C ASP A 211 7.66 -14.31 -7.33
N ILE A 212 7.69 -13.95 -6.04
CA ILE A 212 7.80 -12.56 -5.57
C ILE A 212 9.27 -12.18 -5.41
N ASP A 213 9.63 -10.98 -5.88
CA ASP A 213 10.90 -10.31 -5.63
C ASP A 213 10.64 -8.80 -5.43
N GLY A 214 10.62 -8.36 -4.17
CA GLY A 214 10.32 -6.96 -3.82
C GLY A 214 8.90 -6.54 -4.23
N ASP A 215 8.82 -5.55 -5.13
CA ASP A 215 7.58 -5.01 -5.69
C ASP A 215 7.10 -5.74 -6.97
N GLU A 216 7.87 -6.73 -7.43
CA GLU A 216 7.59 -7.50 -8.63
C GLU A 216 7.14 -8.94 -8.30
N ALA A 217 6.23 -9.48 -9.09
CA ALA A 217 5.92 -10.91 -9.10
C ALA A 217 5.80 -11.46 -10.52
N ALA A 218 6.58 -12.48 -10.86
CA ALA A 218 6.65 -13.01 -12.23
C ALA A 218 6.45 -14.52 -12.30
N GLY A 219 5.83 -15.00 -13.38
CA GLY A 219 5.62 -16.44 -13.56
C GLY A 219 4.84 -16.84 -14.80
N THR A 220 4.52 -18.13 -14.90
CA THR A 220 3.78 -18.71 -16.02
C THR A 220 2.30 -18.42 -15.92
N VAL A 221 1.70 -18.02 -17.05
CA VAL A 221 0.25 -17.93 -17.23
C VAL A 221 -0.26 -19.27 -17.75
N TYR A 222 -1.25 -19.85 -17.09
CA TYR A 222 -1.91 -21.08 -17.49
C TYR A 222 -3.34 -20.80 -18.00
N GLN A 223 -3.74 -21.58 -18.99
CA GLN A 223 -5.12 -21.65 -19.44
C GLN A 223 -5.64 -23.08 -19.23
N THR A 224 -6.81 -23.20 -18.60
CA THR A 224 -7.50 -24.48 -18.41
C THR A 224 -8.78 -24.49 -19.24
N THR A 225 -8.98 -25.52 -20.04
CA THR A 225 -10.19 -25.72 -20.87
C THR A 225 -10.79 -27.11 -20.67
N GLY A 226 -11.93 -27.39 -21.31
CA GLY A 226 -12.59 -28.71 -21.26
C GLY A 226 -13.52 -28.93 -20.07
N GLY A 227 -13.76 -27.89 -19.26
CA GLY A 227 -14.68 -27.93 -18.13
C GLY A 227 -16.16 -27.99 -18.53
N SER A 228 -17.00 -28.56 -17.66
CA SER A 228 -18.47 -28.56 -17.77
C SER A 228 -19.10 -28.11 -16.45
N PHE A 229 -20.18 -27.32 -16.50
CA PHE A 229 -20.80 -26.75 -15.30
C PHE A 229 -21.28 -27.82 -14.29
N SER A 230 -21.78 -28.97 -14.76
CA SER A 230 -22.30 -30.05 -13.91
C SER A 230 -21.90 -31.46 -14.35
N GLY A 231 -20.97 -31.58 -15.30
CA GLY A 231 -20.52 -32.87 -15.81
C GLY A 231 -19.68 -33.63 -14.79
N LEU A 232 -20.08 -34.87 -14.46
CA LEU A 232 -19.36 -35.76 -13.54
C LEU A 232 -18.03 -36.30 -14.11
N GLN A 233 -17.84 -36.19 -15.43
CA GLN A 233 -16.61 -36.60 -16.11
C GLN A 233 -16.17 -35.50 -17.06
N GLN A 234 -14.97 -34.97 -16.83
CA GLN A 234 -14.41 -33.84 -17.56
C GLN A 234 -13.00 -34.20 -18.02
N SER A 235 -12.68 -33.87 -19.26
CA SER A 235 -11.30 -33.96 -19.77
C SER A 235 -10.72 -32.56 -19.71
N LEU A 236 -10.19 -32.19 -18.54
CA LEU A 236 -9.54 -30.90 -18.34
C LEU A 236 -8.19 -30.87 -19.07
N ASP A 237 -7.90 -29.75 -19.70
CA ASP A 237 -6.61 -29.50 -20.38
C ASP A 237 -6.03 -28.18 -19.87
N THR A 238 -4.99 -28.27 -19.05
CA THR A 238 -4.25 -27.14 -18.48
C THR A 238 -2.91 -27.00 -19.17
N ARG A 239 -2.67 -25.85 -19.81
CA ARG A 239 -1.43 -25.57 -20.54
C ARG A 239 -0.85 -24.21 -20.17
N GLY A 240 0.48 -24.11 -20.17
CA GLY A 240 1.17 -22.83 -20.12
C GLY A 240 0.89 -22.04 -21.39
N ALA A 241 0.20 -20.91 -21.25
CA ALA A 241 -0.17 -20.00 -22.33
C ALA A 241 0.90 -18.93 -22.59
N GLY A 242 1.74 -18.62 -21.60
CA GLY A 242 2.75 -17.57 -21.68
C GLY A 242 3.35 -17.24 -20.33
N VAL A 243 3.85 -16.02 -20.20
CA VAL A 243 4.40 -15.45 -18.95
C VAL A 243 3.70 -14.15 -18.60
N THR A 244 3.69 -13.82 -17.31
CA THR A 244 3.17 -12.57 -16.76
C THR A 244 4.15 -12.01 -15.74
N THR A 245 4.16 -10.69 -15.62
CA THR A 245 4.88 -9.95 -14.58
C THR A 245 3.93 -8.89 -14.02
N PHE A 246 3.77 -8.88 -12.71
CA PHE A 246 3.10 -7.84 -11.93
C PHE A 246 4.16 -6.94 -11.33
N VAL A 247 3.99 -5.62 -11.43
CA VAL A 247 4.81 -4.62 -10.74
C VAL A 247 3.87 -3.71 -9.95
N PHE A 248 4.02 -3.69 -8.64
CA PHE A 248 3.20 -2.87 -7.75
C PHE A 248 3.90 -1.55 -7.48
N LYS A 249 3.20 -0.45 -7.73
CA LYS A 249 3.75 0.88 -7.42
C LYS A 249 3.44 1.28 -5.99
N ASP A 250 2.24 0.94 -5.55
CA ASP A 250 1.75 1.16 -4.19
C ASP A 250 0.63 0.15 -3.90
N CYS A 251 0.07 0.19 -2.69
CA CYS A 251 -1.00 -0.71 -2.26
C CYS A 251 -2.34 -0.54 -3.00
N ASN A 252 -2.44 0.37 -3.97
CA ASN A 252 -3.66 0.66 -4.74
C ASN A 252 -3.46 0.67 -6.26
N THR A 253 -2.22 0.66 -6.75
CA THR A 253 -1.88 0.73 -8.17
C THR A 253 -0.77 -0.24 -8.53
N ALA A 254 -0.98 -0.97 -9.63
CA ALA A 254 -0.04 -1.94 -10.15
C ALA A 254 -0.09 -1.96 -11.68
N THR A 255 0.84 -2.67 -12.28
CA THR A 255 0.89 -2.94 -13.72
C THR A 255 1.05 -4.43 -13.92
N MET A 256 0.22 -5.04 -14.76
CA MET A 256 0.41 -6.41 -15.21
C MET A 256 0.84 -6.39 -16.68
N SER A 257 2.01 -6.95 -16.97
CA SER A 257 2.44 -7.22 -18.35
C SER A 257 2.35 -8.70 -18.66
N TYR A 258 1.99 -9.04 -19.89
CA TYR A 258 1.90 -10.44 -20.34
C TYR A 258 2.53 -10.63 -21.71
N ARG A 259 3.01 -11.84 -21.96
CA ARG A 259 3.49 -12.32 -23.26
C ARG A 259 3.05 -13.75 -23.47
N PHE A 260 2.13 -13.97 -24.40
CA PHE A 260 1.68 -15.30 -24.79
C PHE A 260 2.66 -15.97 -25.75
N SER A 261 2.73 -17.29 -25.69
CA SER A 261 3.55 -18.13 -26.58
C SER A 261 3.15 -18.01 -28.06
N THR A 262 1.93 -17.53 -28.32
CA THR A 262 1.39 -17.22 -29.65
C THR A 262 1.85 -15.87 -30.20
N GLY A 263 2.54 -15.06 -29.41
CA GLY A 263 3.19 -13.80 -29.82
C GLY A 263 2.49 -12.53 -29.33
N GLU A 264 1.23 -12.62 -28.89
CA GLU A 264 0.53 -11.49 -28.30
C GLU A 264 1.16 -11.06 -26.97
N GLN A 265 1.22 -9.76 -26.76
CA GLN A 265 1.75 -9.17 -25.54
C GLN A 265 1.03 -7.85 -25.26
N GLY A 266 1.01 -7.44 -24.01
CA GLY A 266 0.36 -6.21 -23.59
C GLY A 266 0.70 -5.85 -22.16
N GLU A 267 0.24 -4.66 -21.78
CA GLU A 267 0.36 -4.10 -20.45
C GLU A 267 -1.02 -3.64 -20.01
N ILE A 268 -1.37 -3.96 -18.77
CA ILE A 268 -2.67 -3.67 -18.17
C ILE A 268 -2.40 -2.85 -16.92
N PRO A 269 -2.76 -1.55 -16.90
CA PRO A 269 -2.75 -0.79 -15.66
C PRO A 269 -3.83 -1.35 -14.74
N LEU A 270 -3.48 -1.58 -13.49
CA LEU A 270 -4.36 -2.15 -12.48
C LEU A 270 -4.58 -1.15 -11.35
N VAL A 271 -5.84 -0.98 -10.96
CA VAL A 271 -6.23 -0.30 -9.73
C VAL A 271 -7.02 -1.26 -8.84
N ARG A 272 -6.86 -1.10 -7.54
CA ARG A 272 -7.57 -1.95 -6.57
C ARG A 272 -9.06 -1.65 -6.56
N ALA A 273 -9.89 -2.69 -6.58
CA ALA A 273 -11.35 -2.55 -6.54
C ALA A 273 -11.86 -2.01 -5.20
N VAL A 274 -11.17 -2.37 -4.11
CA VAL A 274 -11.43 -1.85 -2.77
C VAL A 274 -10.12 -1.23 -2.26
N PRO A 275 -9.95 0.10 -2.42
CA PRO A 275 -8.72 0.76 -2.00
C PRO A 275 -8.45 0.61 -0.51
N LEU A 276 -7.17 0.37 -0.17
CA LEU A 276 -6.71 0.36 1.21
C LEU A 276 -6.56 1.82 1.68
N LYS A 277 -7.30 2.19 2.73
CA LYS A 277 -7.16 3.51 3.37
C LYS A 277 -5.80 3.60 4.06
N GLY A 278 -5.21 4.78 4.12
CA GLY A 278 -3.91 4.96 4.79
C GLY A 278 -2.70 4.46 4.00
N CYS A 279 -2.90 3.81 2.85
CA CYS A 279 -1.83 3.51 1.91
C CYS A 279 -1.20 4.82 1.40
N MET A 280 -0.02 5.15 1.92
CA MET A 280 0.76 6.33 1.52
C MET A 280 1.61 6.01 0.28
N ARG A 281 2.00 7.05 -0.46
CA ARG A 281 2.87 6.98 -1.65
C ARG A 281 4.25 7.56 -1.37
#